data_AF-A0A6B2EFA4-F1
#
_entry.id   AF-A0A6B2EFA4-F1
#
_cell.length_a   1.000
_cell.length_b   1.000
_cell.length_c   1.000
_cell.angle_alpha   90.00
_cell.angle_beta   90.00
_cell.angle_gamma   90.00
#
_symmetry.space_group_name_H-M   'P 1'
#
loop_
_entity.id
_entity.type
_entity.pdbx_description
1 polymer ?
#
loop_
_entity_poly.entity_id
_entity_poly.type
_entity_poly.pdbx_seq_one_letter_code
_entity_poly.pdbx_strand_id
1 'polypeptide(L)'
;MTKCLETILYIAITVVVCNFSGTEGARAKYVTCGSVLKLLNVAYNMRLHSHDVKYGTGSGQQSVTATEIQEDVNSHWVIKLKTGRTCERGSPVSCGDIIRLQHVTTKKNLHSHHFSSPLSGNQEVSAYGDDQGEGDSGDHWEVICSGDYWNRDSSVKLKHVDTNMYLAVSGRTFGRPINGQMEVMAMSQPRGEVEWKAAEGIYLHANDVKDHSYAHTEL
;
A
#
# COMPACT_ATOMS: atom_id res chain seq x y z
N MET A 1 -32.66 -13.23 50.83
CA MET A 1 -31.45 -12.39 50.71
C MET A 1 -30.68 -12.61 49.41
N THR A 2 -30.62 -13.82 48.86
CA THR A 2 -29.87 -14.17 47.63
C THR A 2 -30.35 -13.48 46.34
N LYS A 3 -31.66 -13.34 46.11
CA LYS A 3 -32.19 -12.67 44.89
C LYS A 3 -31.86 -11.16 44.78
N CYS A 4 -31.65 -10.50 45.93
CA CYS A 4 -31.29 -9.09 45.95
C CYS A 4 -29.83 -8.90 45.52
N LEU A 5 -28.94 -9.80 45.95
CA LEU A 5 -27.52 -9.78 45.60
C LEU A 5 -27.28 -10.00 44.10
N GLU A 6 -28.00 -10.93 43.49
CA GLU A 6 -27.92 -11.20 42.04
C GLU A 6 -28.39 -10.01 41.20
N THR A 7 -29.45 -9.33 41.64
CA THR A 7 -29.99 -8.15 40.95
C THR A 7 -29.01 -6.98 41.01
N ILE A 8 -28.36 -6.77 42.16
CA ILE A 8 -27.35 -5.72 42.34
C ILE A 8 -26.11 -6.00 41.48
N LEU A 9 -25.68 -7.26 41.40
CA LEU A 9 -24.53 -7.66 40.58
C LEU A 9 -24.80 -7.45 39.08
N TYR A 10 -26.00 -7.80 38.61
CA TYR A 10 -26.41 -7.55 37.22
C TYR A 10 -26.40 -6.06 36.87
N ILE A 11 -26.98 -5.22 37.74
CA ILE A 11 -27.01 -3.77 37.54
C ILE A 11 -25.59 -3.21 37.49
N ALA A 12 -24.72 -3.62 38.40
CA ALA A 12 -23.32 -3.20 38.43
C ALA A 12 -22.56 -3.59 37.15
N ILE A 13 -22.77 -4.80 36.62
CA ILE A 13 -22.16 -5.25 35.37
C ILE A 13 -22.68 -4.41 34.19
N THR A 14 -23.99 -4.17 34.07
CA THR A 14 -24.52 -3.29 33.00
C THR A 14 -24.00 -1.86 33.09
N VAL A 15 -23.86 -1.30 34.29
CA VAL A 15 -23.30 0.05 34.48
C VAL A 15 -21.83 0.08 34.06
N VAL A 16 -21.04 -0.94 34.39
CA VAL A 16 -19.63 -1.02 33.98
C VAL A 16 -19.49 -1.15 32.46
N VAL A 17 -20.34 -1.94 31.79
CA VAL A 17 -20.31 -2.10 30.33
C VAL A 17 -20.80 -0.82 29.60
N CYS A 18 -21.79 -0.11 30.15
CA CYS A 18 -22.27 1.15 29.56
C CYS A 18 -21.30 2.33 29.73
N ASN A 19 -20.39 2.29 30.70
CA ASN A 19 -19.36 3.33 30.90
C ASN A 19 -18.09 3.08 30.07
N PHE A 20 -18.05 2.02 29.26
CA PHE A 20 -16.97 1.80 28.32
C PHE A 20 -17.16 2.71 27.10
N SER A 21 -16.76 3.97 27.23
CA SER A 21 -16.49 4.84 26.09
C SER A 21 -15.28 4.27 25.35
N GLY A 22 -15.52 3.50 24.29
CA GLY A 22 -14.46 3.04 23.40
C GLY A 22 -13.70 4.24 22.86
N THR A 23 -12.45 4.40 23.24
CA THR A 23 -11.55 5.36 22.61
C THR A 23 -11.20 4.81 21.22
N GLU A 24 -11.92 5.22 20.18
CA GLU A 24 -11.38 5.10 18.83
C GLU A 24 -10.17 6.03 18.74
N GLY A 25 -8.97 5.46 18.91
CA GLY A 25 -7.73 6.20 18.63
C GLY A 25 -7.83 6.78 17.21
N ALA A 26 -7.26 7.96 16.99
CA ALA A 26 -7.30 8.64 15.70
C ALA A 26 -6.75 7.74 14.59
N ARG A 27 -7.63 6.97 13.95
CA ARG A 27 -7.30 6.15 12.80
C ARG A 27 -7.19 7.13 11.66
N ALA A 28 -5.96 7.42 11.26
CA ALA A 28 -5.81 8.31 10.14
C ALA A 28 -6.54 7.70 8.91
N LYS A 29 -7.13 8.56 8.08
CA LYS A 29 -8.16 8.14 7.13
C LYS A 29 -7.60 7.83 5.74
N TYR A 30 -6.58 8.58 5.35
CA TYR A 30 -6.01 8.56 4.00
C TYR A 30 -4.62 7.96 3.99
N VAL A 31 -4.22 7.40 2.85
CA VAL A 31 -2.83 7.09 2.56
C VAL A 31 -2.10 8.43 2.38
N THR A 32 -0.93 8.56 3.00
CA THR A 32 -0.16 9.80 2.97
C THR A 32 1.24 9.56 2.40
N CYS A 33 1.81 10.60 1.80
CA CYS A 33 3.19 10.61 1.35
C CYS A 33 4.16 10.16 2.47
N GLY A 34 5.08 9.26 2.13
CA GLY A 34 6.05 8.67 3.03
C GLY A 34 5.50 7.54 3.90
N SER A 35 4.21 7.22 3.79
CA SER A 35 3.65 6.04 4.46
C SER A 35 4.32 4.79 3.94
N VAL A 36 4.50 3.81 4.84
CA VAL A 36 4.96 2.47 4.50
C VAL A 36 3.77 1.54 4.63
N LEU A 37 3.42 0.82 3.58
CA LEU A 37 2.23 -0.04 3.57
C LEU A 37 2.45 -1.28 2.73
N LYS A 38 1.55 -2.25 2.88
CA LYS A 38 1.41 -3.37 1.96
C LYS A 38 0.23 -3.11 1.04
N LEU A 39 0.34 -3.56 -0.20
CA LEU A 39 -0.78 -3.56 -1.14
C LEU A 39 -1.37 -4.97 -1.21
N LEU A 40 -2.60 -5.12 -0.74
CA LEU A 40 -3.34 -6.37 -0.78
C LEU A 40 -4.19 -6.40 -2.05
N ASN A 41 -3.97 -7.40 -2.91
CA ASN A 41 -4.85 -7.65 -4.03
C ASN A 41 -6.19 -8.21 -3.51
N VAL A 42 -7.30 -7.60 -3.91
CA VAL A 42 -8.63 -7.93 -3.37
C VAL A 42 -9.14 -9.27 -3.91
N ALA A 43 -8.86 -9.60 -5.17
CA ALA A 43 -9.35 -10.83 -5.79
C ALA A 43 -8.68 -12.09 -5.23
N TYR A 44 -7.37 -12.05 -5.01
CA TYR A 44 -6.60 -13.22 -4.58
C TYR A 44 -6.20 -13.20 -3.10
N ASN A 45 -6.43 -12.09 -2.38
CA ASN A 45 -6.00 -11.90 -0.99
C ASN A 45 -4.48 -12.08 -0.79
N MET A 46 -3.70 -11.61 -1.77
CA MET A 46 -2.23 -11.71 -1.80
C MET A 46 -1.59 -10.33 -1.71
N ARG A 47 -0.45 -10.21 -1.02
CA ARG A 47 0.29 -8.96 -0.81
C ARG A 47 1.35 -8.78 -1.88
N LEU A 48 1.43 -7.57 -2.45
CA LEU A 48 2.49 -7.18 -3.36
C LEU A 48 3.85 -7.33 -2.67
N HIS A 49 4.77 -8.01 -3.34
CA HIS A 49 6.01 -8.50 -2.76
C HIS A 49 7.16 -8.41 -3.76
N SER A 50 8.38 -8.21 -3.27
CA SER A 50 9.60 -8.23 -4.09
C SER A 50 10.77 -8.76 -3.28
N HIS A 51 11.83 -9.22 -3.92
CA HIS A 51 12.97 -9.86 -3.24
C HIS A 51 14.17 -9.89 -4.19
N ASP A 52 15.34 -10.33 -3.72
CA ASP A 52 16.56 -10.37 -4.54
C ASP A 52 16.64 -11.61 -5.47
N VAL A 53 15.59 -11.81 -6.27
CA VAL A 53 15.56 -12.75 -7.39
C VAL A 53 15.17 -11.95 -8.63
N LYS A 54 15.77 -12.30 -9.76
CA LYS A 54 15.52 -11.66 -11.05
C LYS A 54 14.71 -12.57 -11.96
N TYR A 55 13.95 -11.99 -12.87
CA TYR A 55 13.34 -12.76 -13.95
C TYR A 55 14.42 -13.40 -14.84
N GLY A 56 14.19 -14.64 -15.25
CA GLY A 56 15.04 -15.31 -16.25
C GLY A 56 14.62 -15.03 -17.70
N THR A 57 13.53 -14.28 -17.88
CA THR A 57 12.93 -13.88 -19.16
C THR A 57 12.61 -12.39 -19.14
N GLY A 58 12.06 -11.86 -20.23
CA GLY A 58 11.62 -10.47 -20.29
C GLY A 58 12.80 -9.52 -20.11
N SER A 59 12.71 -8.58 -19.18
CA SER A 59 13.75 -7.57 -18.96
C SER A 59 14.97 -8.07 -18.19
N GLY A 60 14.85 -9.22 -17.49
CA GLY A 60 15.87 -9.69 -16.56
C GLY A 60 16.01 -8.86 -15.28
N GLN A 61 15.09 -7.93 -15.01
CA GLN A 61 15.07 -7.12 -13.79
C GLN A 61 14.60 -7.92 -12.56
N GLN A 62 14.67 -7.29 -11.38
CA GLN A 62 14.22 -7.90 -10.12
C GLN A 62 12.72 -8.22 -10.19
N SER A 63 12.34 -9.43 -9.78
CA SER A 63 10.97 -9.92 -9.89
C SER A 63 10.06 -9.30 -8.84
N VAL A 64 8.82 -9.00 -9.26
CA VAL A 64 7.73 -8.60 -8.38
C VAL A 64 6.66 -9.68 -8.40
N THR A 65 6.21 -10.08 -7.24
CA THR A 65 5.27 -11.19 -7.05
C THR A 65 4.19 -10.79 -6.05
N ALA A 66 3.25 -11.70 -5.81
CA ALA A 66 2.33 -11.59 -4.69
C ALA A 66 2.44 -12.80 -3.76
N THR A 67 2.40 -12.57 -2.46
CA THR A 67 2.56 -13.60 -1.41
C THR A 67 1.38 -13.63 -0.45
N GLU A 68 1.02 -14.80 0.06
CA GLU A 68 0.01 -14.96 1.10
C GLU A 68 0.57 -14.64 2.50
N ILE A 69 1.90 -14.64 2.65
CA ILE A 69 2.57 -14.46 3.93
C ILE A 69 2.32 -13.06 4.45
N GLN A 70 1.51 -12.98 5.51
CA GLN A 70 1.15 -11.71 6.11
C GLN A 70 2.36 -11.00 6.71
N GLU A 71 3.18 -11.69 7.51
CA GLU A 71 4.26 -11.07 8.29
C GLU A 71 5.59 -10.86 7.53
N ASP A 72 5.55 -10.81 6.19
CA ASP A 72 6.75 -10.64 5.39
C ASP A 72 7.18 -9.17 5.26
N VAL A 73 8.41 -8.87 5.68
CA VAL A 73 9.02 -7.54 5.56
C VAL A 73 9.15 -7.11 4.10
N ASN A 74 9.34 -8.05 3.17
CA ASN A 74 9.49 -7.82 1.73
C ASN A 74 8.17 -7.49 1.01
N SER A 75 7.09 -7.34 1.77
CA SER A 75 5.81 -6.83 1.26
C SER A 75 5.60 -5.33 1.56
N HIS A 76 6.57 -4.65 2.17
CA HIS A 76 6.45 -3.23 2.51
C HIS A 76 6.95 -2.32 1.38
N TRP A 77 6.13 -1.33 1.07
CA TRP A 77 6.37 -0.33 0.04
C TRP A 77 6.21 1.07 0.61
N VAL A 78 7.15 1.97 0.31
CA VAL A 78 7.09 3.39 0.66
C VAL A 78 6.34 4.14 -0.44
N ILE A 79 5.36 4.94 -0.06
CA ILE A 79 4.66 5.85 -0.98
C ILE A 79 5.49 7.10 -1.19
N LYS A 80 5.86 7.38 -2.44
CA LYS A 80 6.53 8.61 -2.86
C LYS A 80 5.72 9.26 -3.98
N LEU A 81 5.85 10.57 -4.18
CA LEU A 81 5.36 11.22 -5.40
C LEU A 81 6.28 10.92 -6.58
N LYS A 82 5.80 11.23 -7.79
CA LYS A 82 6.58 11.16 -9.02
C LYS A 82 7.94 11.87 -8.92
N THR A 83 8.90 11.40 -9.69
CA THR A 83 10.24 11.99 -9.77
C THR A 83 10.17 13.50 -10.04
N GLY A 84 10.98 14.28 -9.31
CA GLY A 84 11.01 15.75 -9.42
C GLY A 84 9.91 16.48 -8.66
N ARG A 85 9.02 15.81 -7.93
CA ARG A 85 8.09 16.46 -6.99
C ARG A 85 8.45 16.21 -5.54
N THR A 86 8.39 17.28 -4.74
CA THR A 86 8.56 17.20 -3.29
C THR A 86 7.34 16.53 -2.67
N CYS A 87 7.61 15.45 -1.94
CA CYS A 87 6.61 14.67 -1.23
C CYS A 87 6.63 15.13 0.23
N GLU A 88 5.71 16.01 0.63
CA GLU A 88 5.62 16.46 2.02
C GLU A 88 5.12 15.33 2.90
N ARG A 89 5.93 14.95 3.88
CA ARG A 89 5.65 13.82 4.75
C ARG A 89 4.31 14.01 5.48
N GLY A 90 3.41 13.03 5.36
CA GLY A 90 2.08 13.08 5.98
C GLY A 90 1.01 13.81 5.15
N SER A 91 1.35 14.42 4.02
CA SER A 91 0.35 14.94 3.08
C SER A 91 -0.51 13.80 2.48
N PRO A 92 -1.84 13.94 2.39
CA PRO A 92 -2.69 12.92 1.80
C PRO A 92 -2.46 12.78 0.30
N VAL A 93 -2.50 11.54 -0.20
CA VAL A 93 -2.39 11.25 -1.64
C VAL A 93 -3.77 11.44 -2.28
N SER A 94 -3.84 12.29 -3.30
CA SER A 94 -5.08 12.59 -4.02
C SER A 94 -5.40 11.49 -5.04
N CYS A 95 -6.67 11.27 -5.34
CA CYS A 95 -7.04 10.47 -6.51
C CYS A 95 -6.60 11.22 -7.77
N GLY A 96 -5.94 10.52 -8.70
CA GLY A 96 -5.29 11.08 -9.89
C GLY A 96 -3.83 11.50 -9.68
N ASP A 97 -3.29 11.44 -8.45
CA ASP A 97 -1.87 11.69 -8.23
C ASP A 97 -1.01 10.62 -8.89
N ILE A 98 0.16 11.03 -9.38
CA ILE A 98 1.18 10.13 -9.89
C ILE A 98 2.19 9.86 -8.78
N ILE A 99 2.29 8.59 -8.39
CA ILE A 99 3.15 8.12 -7.31
C ILE A 99 4.24 7.19 -7.82
N ARG A 100 5.19 6.90 -6.93
CA ARG A 100 6.13 5.78 -7.02
C ARG A 100 5.97 4.91 -5.78
N LEU A 101 6.11 3.61 -5.96
CA LEU A 101 6.11 2.62 -4.88
C LEU A 101 7.53 2.08 -4.74
N GLN A 102 8.22 2.47 -3.68
CA GLN A 102 9.59 2.00 -3.44
C GLN A 102 9.57 0.80 -2.49
N HIS A 103 10.13 -0.33 -2.92
CA HIS A 103 10.31 -1.50 -2.08
C HIS A 103 11.26 -1.20 -0.93
N VAL A 104 10.84 -1.44 0.31
CA VAL A 104 11.60 -1.02 1.51
C VAL A 104 12.96 -1.71 1.59
N THR A 105 13.01 -3.02 1.33
CA THR A 105 14.24 -3.82 1.52
C THR A 105 15.27 -3.54 0.44
N THR A 106 14.87 -3.49 -0.84
CA THR A 106 15.80 -3.40 -1.98
C THR A 106 15.97 -2.00 -2.54
N LYS A 107 15.19 -1.02 -2.06
CA LYS A 107 15.14 0.38 -2.54
C LYS A 107 14.71 0.57 -3.99
N LYS A 108 14.46 -0.51 -4.73
CA LYS A 108 13.94 -0.51 -6.09
C LYS A 108 12.49 -0.01 -6.13
N ASN A 109 12.09 0.62 -7.21
CA ASN A 109 10.73 1.09 -7.47
C ASN A 109 9.92 0.03 -8.22
N LEU A 110 8.62 -0.04 -7.94
CA LEU A 110 7.67 -0.79 -8.76
C LEU A 110 7.67 -0.20 -10.17
N HIS A 111 7.97 -1.03 -11.15
CA HIS A 111 8.29 -0.60 -12.50
C HIS A 111 7.52 -1.42 -13.53
N SER A 112 7.22 -0.81 -14.68
CA SER A 112 6.69 -1.53 -15.83
C SER A 112 7.15 -0.90 -17.14
N HIS A 113 7.03 -1.67 -18.22
CA HIS A 113 7.65 -1.39 -19.52
C HIS A 113 7.15 -2.39 -20.57
N HIS A 114 7.61 -2.25 -21.81
CA HIS A 114 7.15 -3.06 -22.96
C HIS A 114 7.83 -4.44 -23.03
N PHE A 115 7.85 -5.19 -21.93
CA PHE A 115 8.27 -6.60 -21.88
C PHE A 115 7.11 -7.51 -21.52
N SER A 116 7.15 -8.76 -21.98
CA SER A 116 6.16 -9.77 -21.62
C SER A 116 6.43 -10.34 -20.22
N SER A 117 5.38 -10.39 -19.40
CA SER A 117 5.36 -11.05 -18.09
C SER A 117 5.66 -12.55 -18.23
N PRO A 118 6.38 -13.13 -17.25
CA PRO A 118 7.05 -14.43 -17.39
C PRO A 118 6.10 -15.63 -17.49
N LEU A 119 4.92 -15.59 -16.87
CA LEU A 119 3.98 -16.71 -16.85
C LEU A 119 2.79 -16.46 -17.76
N SER A 120 2.16 -15.28 -17.73
CA SER A 120 0.91 -15.02 -18.46
C SER A 120 1.09 -14.36 -19.83
N GLY A 121 2.25 -13.77 -20.12
CA GLY A 121 2.50 -13.07 -21.37
C GLY A 121 1.79 -11.70 -21.50
N ASN A 122 1.18 -11.19 -20.42
CA ASN A 122 0.76 -9.80 -20.29
C ASN A 122 1.98 -8.86 -20.16
N GLN A 123 1.83 -7.63 -19.69
CA GLN A 123 2.96 -6.73 -19.50
C GLN A 123 3.72 -7.03 -18.20
N GLU A 124 5.04 -7.06 -18.28
CA GLU A 124 5.92 -7.32 -17.13
C GLU A 124 5.84 -6.18 -16.10
N VAL A 125 5.74 -6.57 -14.83
CA VAL A 125 5.94 -5.69 -13.68
C VAL A 125 7.16 -6.19 -12.93
N SER A 126 8.08 -5.28 -12.65
CA SER A 126 9.39 -5.56 -12.08
C SER A 126 9.72 -4.55 -10.97
N ALA A 127 10.86 -4.77 -10.32
CA ALA A 127 11.46 -3.81 -9.41
C ALA A 127 12.74 -3.26 -10.06
N TYR A 128 12.81 -1.94 -10.24
CA TYR A 128 13.86 -1.26 -11.00
C TYR A 128 14.46 -0.06 -10.25
N GLY A 129 15.55 0.50 -10.76
CA GLY A 129 16.25 1.65 -10.20
C GLY A 129 17.56 1.29 -9.51
N ASP A 130 18.28 2.31 -9.06
CA ASP A 130 19.54 2.16 -8.34
C ASP A 130 19.34 1.87 -6.84
N ASP A 131 20.41 1.91 -6.05
CA ASP A 131 20.36 1.60 -4.61
C ASP A 131 19.89 2.79 -3.77
N GLN A 132 19.72 3.96 -4.38
CA GLN A 132 19.08 5.14 -3.80
C GLN A 132 17.58 5.18 -4.16
N GLY A 133 17.17 4.30 -5.07
CA GLY A 133 15.82 4.20 -5.60
C GLY A 133 15.46 5.33 -6.55
N GLU A 134 16.48 5.81 -7.27
CA GLU A 134 16.30 6.60 -8.47
C GLU A 134 16.09 5.64 -9.65
N GLY A 135 15.09 5.96 -10.47
CA GLY A 135 14.74 5.23 -11.68
C GLY A 135 14.24 6.22 -12.73
N ASP A 136 13.27 5.83 -13.56
CA ASP A 136 12.79 6.65 -14.69
C ASP A 136 11.25 6.79 -14.68
N SER A 137 10.67 7.15 -15.83
CA SER A 137 9.21 7.30 -15.97
C SER A 137 8.44 5.99 -15.84
N GLY A 138 9.10 4.84 -16.06
CA GLY A 138 8.49 3.52 -15.89
C GLY A 138 8.16 3.18 -14.42
N ASP A 139 8.59 4.01 -13.47
CA ASP A 139 8.25 3.90 -12.05
C ASP A 139 6.94 4.62 -11.70
N HIS A 140 6.30 5.32 -12.64
CA HIS A 140 5.19 6.23 -12.37
C HIS A 140 3.83 5.53 -12.50
N TRP A 141 3.06 5.58 -11.43
CA TRP A 141 1.72 4.98 -11.34
C TRP A 141 0.69 6.04 -10.95
N GLU A 142 -0.34 6.20 -11.77
CA GLU A 142 -1.51 7.03 -11.47
C GLU A 142 -2.42 6.29 -10.48
N VAL A 143 -2.78 6.97 -9.39
CA VAL A 143 -3.68 6.46 -8.35
C VAL A 143 -5.13 6.66 -8.78
N ILE A 144 -5.84 5.57 -9.06
CA ILE A 144 -7.26 5.62 -9.42
C ILE A 144 -8.08 5.14 -8.22
N CYS A 145 -8.72 6.09 -7.54
CA CYS A 145 -9.56 5.85 -6.37
C CYS A 145 -10.86 6.67 -6.42
N SER A 146 -11.78 6.36 -5.52
CA SER A 146 -13.04 7.09 -5.35
C SER A 146 -12.89 8.26 -4.36
N GLY A 147 -13.47 9.41 -4.70
CA GLY A 147 -13.43 10.63 -3.88
C GLY A 147 -12.18 11.48 -4.16
N ASP A 148 -11.84 12.36 -3.23
CA ASP A 148 -10.75 13.32 -3.43
C ASP A 148 -9.37 12.73 -3.10
N TYR A 149 -9.32 11.81 -2.13
CA TYR A 149 -8.07 11.24 -1.61
C TYR A 149 -8.15 9.72 -1.50
N TRP A 150 -6.99 9.07 -1.58
CA TRP A 150 -6.84 7.64 -1.41
C TRP A 150 -7.17 7.23 0.03
N ASN A 151 -8.41 6.78 0.24
CA ASN A 151 -8.87 6.20 1.50
C ASN A 151 -8.28 4.79 1.69
N ARG A 152 -7.74 4.53 2.89
CA ARG A 152 -7.09 3.24 3.22
C ARG A 152 -8.04 2.06 3.15
N ASP A 153 -9.29 2.28 3.50
CA ASP A 153 -10.28 1.21 3.63
C ASP A 153 -10.97 0.89 2.30
N SER A 154 -10.77 1.75 1.29
CA SER A 154 -11.31 1.60 -0.06
C SER A 154 -10.34 0.89 -1.00
N SER A 155 -10.90 0.27 -2.04
CA SER A 155 -10.11 -0.24 -3.16
C SER A 155 -9.47 0.89 -3.97
N VAL A 156 -8.35 0.58 -4.59
CA VAL A 156 -7.58 1.46 -5.47
C VAL A 156 -7.09 0.65 -6.67
N LYS A 157 -6.92 1.33 -7.81
CA LYS A 157 -6.20 0.81 -8.96
C LYS A 157 -4.96 1.65 -9.19
N LEU A 158 -3.90 1.01 -9.67
CA LEU A 158 -2.66 1.67 -10.03
C LEU A 158 -2.45 1.50 -11.52
N LYS A 159 -2.47 2.60 -12.26
CA LYS A 159 -2.31 2.60 -13.71
C LYS A 159 -0.93 3.11 -14.08
N HIS A 160 -0.15 2.27 -14.75
CA HIS A 160 1.18 2.62 -15.21
C HIS A 160 1.09 3.75 -16.26
N VAL A 161 1.78 4.87 -16.01
CA VAL A 161 1.61 6.10 -16.79
C VAL A 161 2.05 5.90 -18.25
N ASP A 162 3.22 5.30 -18.48
CA ASP A 162 3.81 5.21 -19.81
C ASP A 162 3.04 4.25 -20.75
N THR A 163 2.42 3.21 -20.19
CA THR A 163 1.80 2.12 -20.96
C THR A 163 0.28 2.07 -20.86
N ASN A 164 -0.31 2.84 -19.95
CA ASN A 164 -1.73 2.80 -19.58
C ASN A 164 -2.24 1.45 -19.05
N MET A 165 -1.37 0.53 -18.66
CA MET A 165 -1.73 -0.78 -18.10
C MET A 165 -1.97 -0.70 -16.59
N TYR A 166 -2.88 -1.53 -16.08
CA TYR A 166 -3.23 -1.59 -14.66
C TYR A 166 -2.45 -2.70 -13.95
N LEU A 167 -1.90 -2.40 -12.78
CA LEU A 167 -1.26 -3.38 -11.90
C LEU A 167 -2.25 -4.48 -11.50
N ALA A 168 -1.88 -5.74 -11.70
CA ALA A 168 -2.75 -6.89 -11.50
C ALA A 168 -2.00 -8.10 -10.95
N VAL A 169 -2.77 -9.07 -10.45
CA VAL A 169 -2.28 -10.43 -10.17
C VAL A 169 -2.87 -11.38 -11.21
N SER A 170 -2.05 -12.22 -11.85
CA SER A 170 -2.52 -13.07 -12.96
C SER A 170 -3.20 -14.38 -12.52
N GLY A 171 -3.10 -14.72 -11.24
CA GLY A 171 -3.54 -16.02 -10.69
C GLY A 171 -2.62 -17.19 -11.03
N ARG A 172 -1.56 -16.99 -11.83
CA ARG A 172 -0.51 -18.00 -12.07
C ARG A 172 0.53 -17.94 -10.96
N THR A 173 1.03 -19.09 -10.53
CA THR A 173 2.03 -19.20 -9.47
C THR A 173 3.38 -19.65 -10.00
N PHE A 174 4.46 -19.10 -9.46
CA PHE A 174 5.80 -19.58 -9.73
C PHE A 174 6.12 -20.90 -9.01
N GLY A 175 7.05 -21.65 -9.60
CA GLY A 175 7.72 -22.78 -8.96
C GLY A 175 9.01 -22.34 -8.24
N ARG A 176 10.01 -23.22 -8.20
CA ARG A 176 11.32 -22.92 -7.57
C ARG A 176 12.01 -21.74 -8.27
N PRO A 177 12.72 -20.87 -7.54
CA PRO A 177 12.93 -20.90 -6.07
C PRO A 177 11.79 -20.27 -5.25
N ILE A 178 10.85 -19.56 -5.87
CA ILE A 178 9.80 -18.74 -5.22
C ILE A 178 8.42 -19.43 -5.26
N ASN A 179 8.39 -20.70 -4.86
CA ASN A 179 7.22 -21.57 -5.01
C ASN A 179 5.96 -20.96 -4.36
N GLY A 180 4.85 -20.98 -5.09
CA GLY A 180 3.54 -20.55 -4.59
C GLY A 180 3.31 -19.04 -4.65
N GLN A 181 4.35 -18.22 -4.87
CA GLN A 181 4.14 -16.79 -5.10
C GLN A 181 3.44 -16.58 -6.45
N MET A 182 2.45 -15.69 -6.49
CA MET A 182 1.71 -15.38 -7.71
C MET A 182 2.43 -14.36 -8.57
N GLU A 183 2.26 -14.47 -9.88
CA GLU A 183 2.74 -13.48 -10.84
C GLU A 183 1.93 -12.18 -10.71
N VAL A 184 2.68 -11.09 -10.53
CA VAL A 184 2.19 -9.73 -10.69
C VAL A 184 2.55 -9.26 -12.10
N MET A 185 1.58 -8.67 -12.78
CA MET A 185 1.70 -8.22 -14.17
C MET A 185 0.84 -6.97 -14.36
N ALA A 186 0.92 -6.33 -15.53
CA ALA A 186 0.04 -5.24 -15.89
C ALA A 186 -0.82 -5.59 -17.12
N MET A 187 -2.09 -5.19 -17.09
CA MET A 187 -3.08 -5.50 -18.14
C MET A 187 -3.95 -4.30 -18.52
N SER A 188 -4.47 -4.28 -19.74
CA SER A 188 -5.25 -3.15 -20.27
C SER A 188 -6.72 -3.15 -19.84
N GLN A 189 -7.31 -4.32 -19.57
CA GLN A 189 -8.71 -4.46 -19.23
C GLN A 189 -8.90 -4.61 -17.70
N PRO A 190 -9.31 -3.56 -16.98
CA PRO A 190 -9.49 -3.64 -15.53
C PRO A 190 -10.65 -4.59 -15.19
N ARG A 191 -10.33 -5.68 -14.49
CA ARG A 191 -11.26 -6.64 -13.88
C ARG A 191 -11.04 -6.69 -12.36
N GLY A 192 -11.49 -7.74 -11.66
CA GLY A 192 -11.26 -7.85 -10.20
C GLY A 192 -9.78 -7.95 -9.83
N GLU A 193 -8.96 -8.47 -10.73
CA GLU A 193 -7.53 -8.71 -10.56
C GLU A 193 -6.70 -7.43 -10.41
N VAL A 194 -7.24 -6.27 -10.82
CA VAL A 194 -6.57 -4.97 -10.70
C VAL A 194 -6.96 -4.20 -9.43
N GLU A 195 -7.88 -4.73 -8.62
CA GLU A 195 -8.32 -4.08 -7.39
C GLU A 195 -7.33 -4.38 -6.26
N TRP A 196 -6.76 -3.32 -5.70
CA TRP A 196 -5.85 -3.38 -4.56
C TRP A 196 -6.42 -2.62 -3.38
N LYS A 197 -5.90 -2.90 -2.19
CA LYS A 197 -6.23 -2.19 -0.95
C LYS A 197 -4.97 -1.95 -0.13
N ALA A 198 -4.87 -0.77 0.47
CA ALA A 198 -3.80 -0.50 1.42
C ALA A 198 -4.02 -1.33 2.70
N ALA A 199 -3.00 -2.04 3.15
CA ALA A 199 -3.06 -2.91 4.32
C ALA A 199 -1.79 -2.80 5.15
N GLU A 200 -1.89 -3.13 6.45
CA GLU A 200 -0.74 -3.39 7.34
C GLU A 200 0.35 -2.31 7.26
N GLY A 201 -0.07 -1.03 7.23
CA GLY A 201 0.82 0.10 7.03
C GLY A 201 1.06 0.95 8.26
N ILE A 202 2.21 1.62 8.27
CA ILE A 202 2.54 2.74 9.14
C ILE A 202 2.22 4.02 8.38
N TYR A 203 1.15 4.68 8.78
CA TYR A 203 0.66 5.90 8.13
C TYR A 203 1.10 7.13 8.91
N LEU A 204 1.59 8.11 8.16
CA LEU A 204 2.09 9.34 8.73
C LEU A 204 0.95 10.34 8.84
N HIS A 205 0.85 10.97 10.01
CA HIS A 205 -0.10 12.05 10.25
C HIS A 205 0.51 13.34 9.68
N ALA A 206 -0.34 14.20 9.11
CA ALA A 206 0.07 15.57 8.83
C ALA A 206 0.46 16.24 10.15
N ASN A 207 1.52 17.04 10.15
CA ASN A 207 1.82 17.89 11.30
C ASN A 207 0.68 18.91 11.40
N ASP A 208 -0.10 18.86 12.47
CA ASP A 208 -0.91 20.00 12.88
C ASP A 208 0.08 21.11 13.25
N VAL A 209 0.43 21.98 12.31
CA VAL A 209 1.12 23.23 12.63
C VAL A 209 0.10 24.10 13.37
N LYS A 210 -0.05 23.84 14.67
CA LYS A 210 -0.62 24.84 15.57
C LYS A 210 0.39 25.97 15.61
N ASP A 211 0.02 27.08 14.98
CA ASP A 211 0.70 28.36 15.07
C ASP A 211 0.81 28.75 16.55
N HIS A 212 1.91 28.38 17.19
CA HIS A 212 2.24 28.80 18.54
C HIS A 212 2.90 30.17 18.45
N SER A 213 2.11 31.19 18.12
CA SER A 213 2.47 32.58 18.36
C SER A 213 2.43 32.85 19.88
N TYR A 214 3.41 32.32 20.62
CA TYR A 214 3.66 32.82 21.97
C TYR A 214 4.41 34.15 21.83
N ALA A 215 3.65 35.23 21.95
CA ALA A 215 4.23 36.54 22.22
C ALA A 215 4.96 36.44 23.57
N HIS A 216 6.29 36.33 23.53
CA HIS A 216 7.11 36.54 24.70
C HIS A 216 7.10 38.03 25.02
N THR A 217 6.31 38.43 26.02
CA THR A 217 6.53 39.70 26.73
C THR A 217 7.53 39.41 27.83
N GLU A 218 8.77 39.84 27.65
CA GLU A 218 9.74 39.92 28.75
C GLU A 218 9.40 41.11 29.64
N LEU A 219 9.40 40.88 30.95
CA LEU A 219 9.38 41.89 32.03
C LEU A 219 10.81 42.18 32.47
#